data_AF-A0A2D7XC76-F1
#
_entry.id   AF-A0A2D7XC76-F1
#
_cell.length_a   1.000
_cell.length_b   1.000
_cell.length_c   1.000
_cell.angle_alpha   90.00
_cell.angle_beta   90.00
_cell.angle_gamma   90.00
#
_symmetry.space_group_name_H-M   'P 1'
#
loop_
_entity.id
_entity.type
_entity.pdbx_description
1 polymer ?
#
loop_
_entity_poly.entity_id
_entity_poly.type
_entity_poly.pdbx_seq_one_letter_code
_entity_poly.pdbx_strand_id
1 'polypeptide(L)'
;MASSRSHLSRPSRRLKNEINVVPYIDVMLVLLVIFMVTAPMITPGLIELPTVGRASDVPVEPVEVQIQEDGSWAIRSRSAGSEFEDIPKDGLVDAVR
;
A
#
# COMPACT_ATOMS: atom_id res chain seq x y z
N MET A 1 -9.40 -1.00 88.63
CA MET A 1 -10.25 -0.69 87.46
C MET A 1 -9.60 0.44 86.67
N ALA A 2 -8.86 0.12 85.62
CA ALA A 2 -8.43 1.10 84.62
C ALA A 2 -8.75 0.49 83.26
N SER A 3 -9.76 1.05 82.61
CA SER A 3 -10.23 0.63 81.29
C SER A 3 -9.27 1.16 80.24
N SER A 4 -8.46 0.27 79.66
CA SER A 4 -7.66 0.56 78.48
C SER A 4 -8.58 0.72 77.27
N ARG A 5 -8.77 1.96 76.83
CA ARG A 5 -9.50 2.28 75.59
C ARG A 5 -8.56 2.07 74.40
N SER A 6 -8.86 1.06 73.58
CA SER A 6 -8.20 0.84 72.29
C SER A 6 -8.71 1.88 71.27
N HIS A 7 -7.83 2.77 70.84
CA HIS A 7 -8.09 3.61 69.67
C HIS A 7 -7.93 2.76 68.41
N LEU A 8 -9.04 2.40 67.77
CA LEU A 8 -9.03 1.82 66.43
C LEU A 8 -8.69 2.92 65.41
N SER A 9 -7.42 2.96 64.99
CA SER A 9 -7.01 3.75 63.84
C SER A 9 -7.66 3.19 62.57
N ARG A 10 -8.54 3.99 61.97
CA ARG A 10 -9.22 3.67 60.71
C ARG A 10 -8.19 3.73 59.57
N PRO A 11 -8.02 2.67 58.75
CA PRO A 11 -7.08 2.71 57.64
C PRO A 11 -7.58 3.69 56.59
N SER A 12 -6.78 4.72 56.32
CA SER A 12 -6.99 5.63 55.19
C SER A 12 -6.88 4.81 53.89
N ARG A 13 -7.98 4.74 53.14
CA ARG A 13 -7.98 4.15 51.79
C ARG A 13 -7.12 5.03 50.90
N ARG A 14 -5.90 4.57 50.59
CA ARG A 14 -5.09 5.14 49.51
C ARG A 14 -5.89 5.01 48.21
N LEU A 15 -6.28 6.12 47.63
CA LEU A 15 -6.82 6.19 46.27
C LEU A 15 -5.70 5.72 45.32
N LYS A 16 -5.85 4.51 44.79
CA LYS A 16 -4.99 4.00 43.71
C LYS A 16 -5.37 4.75 42.45
N ASN A 17 -4.50 5.66 42.03
CA ASN A 17 -4.65 6.46 40.81
C ASN A 17 -3.84 5.85 39.65
N GLU A 18 -3.83 4.51 39.57
CA GLU A 18 -3.18 3.77 38.49
C GLU A 18 -4.12 3.82 37.29
N ILE A 19 -3.76 4.55 36.24
CA ILE A 19 -4.51 4.54 34.99
C ILE A 19 -4.31 3.16 34.37
N ASN A 20 -5.39 2.40 34.19
CA ASN A 20 -5.34 1.23 33.33
C ASN A 20 -4.98 1.71 31.92
N VAL A 21 -3.79 1.35 31.44
CA VAL A 21 -3.28 1.75 30.12
C VAL A 21 -3.85 0.86 29.01
N VAL A 22 -4.30 -0.35 29.37
CA VAL A 22 -4.88 -1.37 28.47
C VAL A 22 -6.05 -0.85 27.63
N PRO A 23 -7.02 -0.08 28.16
CA PRO A 23 -8.13 0.46 27.35
C PRO A 23 -7.68 1.46 26.27
N TYR A 24 -6.64 2.26 26.54
CA TYR A 24 -6.12 3.24 25.58
C TYR A 24 -5.33 2.56 24.47
N ILE A 25 -4.58 1.51 24.82
CA ILE A 25 -3.84 0.70 23.86
C ILE A 25 -4.81 0.04 22.88
N ASP A 26 -5.93 -0.50 23.36
CA ASP A 26 -6.95 -1.13 22.52
C ASP A 26 -7.51 -0.16 21.45
N VAL A 27 -7.90 1.06 21.86
CA VAL A 27 -8.39 2.09 20.92
C VAL A 27 -7.33 2.48 19.90
N MET A 28 -6.08 2.69 20.32
CA MET A 28 -4.99 3.05 19.41
C MET A 28 -4.67 1.93 18.41
N LEU A 29 -4.68 0.67 18.85
CA LEU A 29 -4.46 -0.48 17.98
C LEU A 29 -5.60 -0.68 16.98
N VAL A 30 -6.86 -0.46 17.38
CA VAL A 30 -8.03 -0.51 16.48
C VAL A 30 -7.90 0.51 15.35
N LEU A 31 -7.46 1.75 15.65
CA LEU A 31 -7.26 2.77 14.62
C LEU A 31 -6.16 2.38 13.62
N LEU A 32 -5.07 1.77 14.08
CA LEU A 32 -3.99 1.28 13.21
C LEU A 32 -4.48 0.16 12.28
N VAL A 33 -5.28 -0.78 12.80
CA VAL A 33 -5.86 -1.87 12.00
C VAL A 33 -6.82 -1.33 10.94
N ILE A 34 -7.67 -0.36 11.28
CA ILE A 34 -8.57 0.29 10.30
C ILE A 34 -7.75 0.89 9.15
N PHE A 35 -6.71 1.68 9.44
CA PHE A 35 -5.88 2.26 8.39
C PHE A 35 -5.19 1.21 7.53
N MET A 36 -4.62 0.15 8.14
CA MET A 36 -3.99 -0.95 7.41
C MET A 36 -4.95 -1.67 6.46
N VAL A 37 -6.22 -1.83 6.83
CA VAL A 37 -7.25 -2.51 6.03
C VAL A 37 -7.85 -1.61 4.95
N THR A 38 -7.84 -0.28 5.11
CA THR A 38 -8.36 0.64 4.08
C THR A 38 -7.43 0.82 2.87
N ALA A 39 -6.11 0.66 3.03
CA ALA A 39 -5.12 0.77 1.94
C ALA A 39 -5.26 -0.24 0.77
N PRO A 40 -5.60 -1.53 0.96
CA PRO A 40 -5.71 -2.51 -0.14
C PRO A 40 -6.87 -2.26 -1.12
N MET A 41 -7.69 -1.23 -0.92
CA MET A 41 -8.83 -0.91 -1.79
C MET A 41 -8.46 -0.13 -3.07
N ILE A 42 -7.19 -0.06 -3.45
CA ILE A 42 -6.83 0.31 -4.82
C ILE A 42 -7.01 -0.93 -5.68
N THR A 43 -8.24 -1.15 -6.18
CA THR A 43 -8.50 -2.17 -7.19
C THR A 43 -7.69 -1.76 -8.43
N PRO A 44 -6.71 -2.57 -8.91
CA PRO A 44 -6.17 -2.35 -10.23
C PRO A 44 -7.36 -2.37 -11.17
N GLY A 45 -7.57 -1.27 -11.92
CA GLY A 45 -8.74 -1.11 -12.78
C GLY A 45 -8.99 -2.39 -13.56
N LEU A 46 -10.20 -2.92 -13.47
CA LEU A 46 -10.62 -4.09 -14.22
C LEU A 46 -10.50 -3.73 -15.70
N ILE A 47 -9.38 -4.07 -16.33
CA ILE A 47 -9.16 -3.83 -17.76
C ILE A 47 -9.87 -4.97 -18.48
N GLU A 48 -11.00 -4.67 -19.11
CA GLU A 48 -11.66 -5.58 -20.03
C GLU A 48 -10.74 -5.83 -21.22
N LEU A 49 -10.00 -6.94 -21.19
CA LEU A 49 -9.22 -7.39 -22.33
C LEU A 49 -10.19 -7.96 -23.36
N PRO A 50 -10.19 -7.47 -24.62
CA PRO A 50 -10.99 -8.09 -25.67
C PRO A 50 -10.56 -9.55 -25.81
N THR A 51 -11.52 -10.48 -25.73
CA THR A 51 -11.24 -11.90 -26.02
C THR A 51 -11.02 -12.00 -27.53
N VAL A 52 -9.75 -12.08 -27.95
CA VAL A 52 -9.39 -12.19 -29.36
C VAL A 52 -9.94 -13.50 -29.94
N GLY A 53 -11.01 -13.39 -30.73
CA GLY A 53 -11.41 -14.43 -31.66
C GLY A 53 -10.30 -14.61 -32.68
N ARG A 54 -9.46 -15.63 -32.46
CA ARG A 54 -8.14 -15.86 -33.08
C ARG A 54 -7.08 -14.89 -32.57
N ALA A 55 -6.23 -15.38 -31.68
CA ALA A 55 -4.96 -14.74 -31.39
C ALA A 55 -4.19 -14.60 -32.71
N SER A 56 -3.88 -13.37 -33.11
CA SER A 56 -2.80 -13.13 -34.06
C SER A 56 -1.53 -13.73 -33.47
N ASP A 57 -0.72 -14.39 -34.29
CA ASP A 57 0.56 -14.94 -33.85
C ASP A 57 1.34 -13.85 -33.11
N VAL A 58 1.71 -14.14 -31.86
CA VAL A 58 2.53 -13.22 -31.06
C VAL A 58 3.84 -13.05 -31.82
N PRO A 59 4.23 -11.81 -32.19
CA PRO A 59 5.50 -11.58 -32.88
C PRO A 59 6.64 -12.21 -32.10
N VAL A 60 7.53 -12.91 -32.80
CA VAL A 60 8.69 -13.60 -32.21
C VAL A 60 9.61 -12.60 -31.47
N GLU A 61 9.60 -11.34 -31.88
CA GLU A 61 10.30 -10.23 -31.23
C GLU A 61 9.29 -9.11 -30.92
N PRO A 62 8.80 -9.01 -29.67
CA PRO A 62 7.90 -7.93 -29.30
C PRO A 62 8.64 -6.61 -29.20
N VAL A 63 7.98 -5.54 -29.62
CA VAL A 63 8.46 -4.16 -29.47
C VAL A 63 7.91 -3.58 -28.17
N GLU A 64 8.79 -3.03 -27.34
CA GLU A 64 8.46 -2.33 -26.10
C GLU A 64 8.46 -0.82 -26.34
N VAL A 65 7.38 -0.16 -25.92
CA VAL A 65 7.26 1.30 -25.94
C VAL A 65 7.18 1.78 -24.49
N GLN A 66 8.12 2.65 -24.10
CA GLN A 66 8.17 3.28 -22.79
C GLN A 66 7.71 4.73 -22.93
N ILE A 67 6.78 5.15 -22.07
CA ILE A 67 6.29 6.54 -21.98
C ILE A 67 6.79 7.10 -20.65
N GLN A 68 7.61 8.14 -20.70
CA GLN A 68 8.17 8.80 -19.51
C GLN A 68 7.21 9.85 -18.96
N GLU A 69 7.45 10.33 -17.73
CA GLU A 69 6.59 11.32 -17.04
C GLU A 69 6.50 12.66 -17.77
N ASP A 70 7.57 13.06 -18.48
CA ASP A 70 7.62 14.26 -19.32
C ASP A 70 6.88 14.09 -20.66
N GLY A 71 6.34 12.90 -20.91
CA GLY A 71 5.65 12.56 -22.14
C GLY A 71 6.59 12.27 -23.32
N SER A 72 7.89 12.08 -23.08
CA SER A 72 8.84 11.52 -24.05
C SER A 72 8.63 10.01 -24.20
N TRP A 73 8.96 9.51 -25.39
CA TRP A 73 8.69 8.14 -25.80
C TRP A 73 10.02 7.49 -26.11
N ALA A 74 10.20 6.26 -25.65
CA ALA A 74 11.36 5.46 -26.01
C ALA A 74 10.90 4.09 -26.50
N ILE A 75 11.62 3.53 -27.47
CA ILE A 75 11.27 2.26 -28.09
C ILE A 75 12.44 1.28 -28.00
N ARG A 76 12.10 -0.01 -27.91
CA ARG A 76 13.08 -1.09 -27.94
C ARG A 76 12.48 -2.36 -28.53
N SER A 77 13.11 -2.93 -29.54
CA SER A 77 12.83 -4.32 -29.95
C SER A 77 13.42 -5.26 -28.92
N ARG A 78 12.64 -6.20 -28.35
CA ARG A 78 13.09 -7.13 -27.30
C ARG A 78 14.07 -8.18 -27.84
N SER A 79 15.26 -7.72 -28.23
CA SER A 79 16.43 -8.54 -28.54
C SER A 79 17.45 -8.42 -27.41
N ALA A 80 18.21 -9.48 -27.15
CA ALA A 80 19.20 -9.49 -26.07
C ALA A 80 20.28 -8.43 -26.34
N GLY A 81 20.37 -7.41 -25.48
CA GLY A 81 21.36 -6.33 -25.57
C GLY A 81 20.86 -5.04 -26.24
N SER A 82 19.56 -4.91 -26.50
CA SER A 82 18.97 -3.67 -26.99
C SER A 82 18.76 -2.64 -25.88
N GLU A 83 19.04 -1.38 -26.18
CA GLU A 83 18.76 -0.23 -25.33
C GLU A 83 17.48 0.48 -25.81
N PHE A 84 16.94 1.35 -24.97
CA PHE A 84 15.80 2.19 -25.34
C PHE A 84 16.31 3.38 -26.16
N GLU A 85 15.72 3.57 -27.34
CA GLU A 85 15.97 4.73 -28.19
C GLU A 85 14.83 5.73 -28.04
N ASP A 86 15.16 6.98 -27.71
CA ASP A 86 14.17 8.07 -27.62
C ASP A 86 13.63 8.39 -29.02
N ILE A 87 12.32 8.30 -29.17
CA ILE A 87 11.61 8.57 -30.43
C ILE A 87 10.59 9.69 -30.25
N PRO A 88 10.43 10.56 -31.27
CA PRO A 88 9.35 11.53 -31.27
C PRO A 88 8.00 10.81 -31.51
N LYS A 89 6.91 11.34 -30.96
CA LYS A 89 5.58 10.70 -30.97
C LYS A 89 5.06 10.38 -32.37
N ASP A 90 5.37 11.25 -33.33
CA ASP A 90 5.05 11.16 -34.75
C ASP A 90 5.89 10.10 -35.49
N GLY A 91 7.07 9.75 -34.98
CA GLY A 91 7.95 8.72 -35.57
C GLY A 91 7.64 7.28 -35.14
N LEU A 92 6.69 7.07 -34.23
CA LEU A 92 6.39 5.74 -33.69
C LEU A 92 5.94 4.74 -34.76
N VAL A 93 5.08 5.18 -35.68
CA VAL A 93 4.54 4.29 -36.72
C VAL A 93 5.64 3.79 -37.65
N ASP A 94 6.63 4.65 -37.93
CA ASP A 94 7.77 4.30 -38.76
C ASP A 94 8.77 3.41 -38.01
N ALA A 95 8.87 3.54 -36.68
CA ALA A 95 9.73 2.71 -35.84
C ALA A 95 9.19 1.29 -35.57
N VAL A 96 7.87 1.08 -35.72
CA VAL A 96 7.17 -0.19 -35.44
C VAL A 96 6.90 -1.01 -36.71
N ARG A 97 7.09 -0.42 -37.90
CA ARG A 97 6.81 -1.07 -39.18
C ARG A 97 7.99 -1.85 -39.73
#